data_AF-A0A366LQ46-F1
#
_entry.id   AF-A0A366LQ46-F1
#
_cell.length_a   1.000
_cell.length_b   1.000
_cell.length_c   1.000
_cell.angle_alpha   90.00
_cell.angle_beta   90.00
_cell.angle_gamma   90.00
#
_symmetry.space_group_name_H-M   'P 1'
#
loop_
_entity.id
_entity.type
_entity.pdbx_description
1 polymer ?
#
loop_
_entity_poly.entity_id
_entity_poly.type
_entity_poly.pdbx_seq_one_letter_code
_entity_poly.pdbx_strand_id
1 'polypeptide(L)'
;MLDIDLGELVPGHRVVARGLELAAEGAMLHYEFVPGIDHEEEQSKGLFFWYWTLSASDDAGTEYAGNDSGAFASGGGEATHGVRDLGGAVPGTADRLLLGFAPAEGWSPPALWCRQVEVALP
;
A
#
# COMPACT_ATOMS: atom_id res chain seq x y z
N MET A 1 8.99 9.97 -8.34
CA MET A 1 9.18 8.52 -8.41
C MET A 1 9.27 8.01 -6.98
N LEU A 2 8.33 7.15 -6.57
CA LEU A 2 8.27 6.60 -5.23
C LEU A 2 8.86 5.19 -5.32
N ASP A 3 9.97 4.91 -4.65
CA ASP A 3 10.53 3.55 -4.60
C ASP A 3 10.98 3.29 -3.17
N ILE A 4 10.01 2.97 -2.31
CA ILE A 4 10.20 2.90 -0.86
C ILE A 4 9.86 1.50 -0.39
N ASP A 5 10.88 0.85 0.18
CA ASP A 5 10.74 -0.38 0.93
C ASP A 5 10.00 -0.10 2.23
N LEU A 6 8.75 -0.57 2.32
CA LEU A 6 7.92 -0.42 3.49
C LEU A 6 8.25 -1.46 4.56
N GLY A 7 9.04 -2.48 4.23
CA GLY A 7 9.34 -3.61 5.09
C GLY A 7 8.33 -4.75 4.97
N GLU A 8 8.43 -5.71 5.89
CA GLU A 8 7.62 -6.92 5.91
C GLU A 8 6.25 -6.68 6.56
N LEU A 9 5.35 -6.00 5.84
CA LEU A 9 4.00 -5.68 6.33
C LEU A 9 3.07 -6.89 6.34
N VAL A 10 3.42 -7.95 5.61
CA VAL A 10 2.70 -9.23 5.57
C VAL A 10 3.69 -10.34 5.91
N PRO A 11 3.32 -11.38 6.68
CA PRO A 11 4.27 -12.43 7.09
C PRO A 11 4.98 -13.07 5.90
N GLY A 12 6.31 -12.93 5.84
CA GLY A 12 7.15 -13.45 4.76
C GLY A 12 7.24 -12.59 3.50
N HIS A 13 6.49 -11.49 3.40
CA HIS A 13 6.45 -10.64 2.21
C HIS A 13 6.77 -9.18 2.52
N ARG A 14 7.78 -8.66 1.82
CA ARG A 14 8.12 -7.25 1.85
C ARG A 14 7.19 -6.49 0.91
N VAL A 15 6.74 -5.32 1.34
CA VAL A 15 5.94 -4.42 0.50
C VAL A 15 6.82 -3.28 0.04
N VAL A 16 6.87 -3.04 -1.27
CA VAL A 16 7.60 -1.92 -1.86
C VAL A 16 6.60 -0.98 -2.53
N ALA A 17 6.52 0.27 -2.05
CA ALA A 17 5.74 1.32 -2.70
C ALA A 17 6.48 1.80 -3.96
N ARG A 18 5.88 1.60 -5.14
CA ARG A 18 6.49 1.82 -6.46
C ARG A 18 6.04 3.10 -7.16
N GLY A 19 4.93 3.70 -6.74
CA GLY A 19 4.42 4.89 -7.41
C GLY A 19 3.09 5.38 -6.85
N LEU A 20 2.80 6.64 -7.12
CA LEU A 20 1.50 7.25 -6.88
C LEU A 20 0.97 7.77 -8.21
N GLU A 21 -0.23 7.33 -8.58
CA GLU A 21 -0.99 7.86 -9.71
C GLU A 21 -2.03 8.85 -9.17
N LEU A 22 -2.08 10.03 -9.77
CA LEU A 22 -3.05 11.08 -9.44
C LEU A 22 -3.93 11.31 -10.67
N ALA A 23 -5.23 11.09 -10.54
CA ALA A 23 -6.23 11.31 -11.57
C ALA A 23 -7.39 12.17 -11.03
N ALA A 24 -8.20 12.69 -11.94
CA ALA A 24 -9.35 13.53 -11.56
C ALA A 24 -10.41 12.74 -10.79
N GLU A 25 -10.50 11.44 -11.06
CA GLU A 25 -11.41 10.49 -10.45
C GLU A 25 -10.89 9.84 -9.17
N GLY A 26 -9.59 9.93 -8.87
CA GLY A 26 -9.00 9.25 -7.72
C GLY A 26 -7.47 9.26 -7.71
N ALA A 27 -6.90 8.82 -6.60
CA ALA A 27 -5.47 8.59 -6.46
C ALA A 27 -5.20 7.13 -6.09
N MET A 28 -4.13 6.57 -6.66
CA MET A 28 -3.79 5.16 -6.51
C MET A 28 -2.32 4.97 -6.12
N LEU A 29 -2.07 4.18 -5.09
CA LEU A 29 -0.72 3.72 -4.73
C LEU A 29 -0.42 2.39 -5.43
N HIS A 30 0.66 2.36 -6.20
CA HIS A 30 1.21 1.15 -6.81
C HIS A 30 2.25 0.54 -5.87
N TYR A 31 2.20 -0.78 -5.70
CA TYR A 31 3.12 -1.48 -4.82
C TYR A 31 3.45 -2.89 -5.32
N GLU A 32 4.49 -3.49 -4.76
CA GLU A 32 4.86 -4.88 -5.00
C GLU A 32 5.01 -5.66 -3.69
N PHE A 33 4.60 -6.93 -3.71
CA PHE A 33 5.01 -7.93 -2.74
C PHE A 33 6.27 -8.66 -3.23
N VAL A 34 7.27 -8.80 -2.35
CA VAL A 34 8.53 -9.52 -2.64
C VAL A 34 8.88 -10.47 -1.48
N PRO A 35 8.87 -11.80 -1.70
CA PRO A 35 8.37 -12.49 -2.90
C PRO A 35 6.87 -12.25 -3.09
N GLY A 36 6.37 -12.56 -4.29
CA GLY A 36 4.93 -12.52 -4.57
C GLY A 36 4.15 -13.50 -3.70
N ILE A 37 2.85 -13.26 -3.52
CA ILE A 37 1.98 -14.16 -2.76
C ILE A 37 1.74 -15.43 -3.58
N ASP A 38 2.07 -16.59 -3.01
CA ASP A 38 1.80 -17.85 -3.68
C ASP A 38 0.37 -18.35 -3.42
N HIS A 39 -0.09 -19.27 -4.28
CA HIS A 39 -1.46 -19.80 -4.19
C HIS A 39 -1.67 -20.72 -2.97
N GLU A 40 -0.62 -21.36 -2.47
CA GLU A 40 -0.70 -22.23 -1.29
C GLU A 40 -0.89 -21.39 -0.01
N GLU A 41 -0.24 -20.24 0.07
CA GLU A 41 -0.42 -19.26 1.12
C GLU A 41 -1.83 -18.69 1.12
N GLU A 42 -2.36 -18.32 -0.05
CA GLU A 42 -3.75 -17.89 -0.19
C GLU A 42 -4.73 -18.96 0.30
N GLN A 43 -4.52 -20.22 -0.09
CA GLN A 43 -5.37 -21.33 0.35
C GLN A 43 -5.25 -21.62 1.85
N SER A 44 -4.05 -21.58 2.41
CA SER A 44 -3.76 -22.02 3.79
C SER A 44 -3.99 -20.94 4.83
N LYS A 45 -3.72 -19.67 4.50
CA LYS A 45 -3.85 -18.51 5.40
C LYS A 45 -5.17 -17.75 5.15
N GLY A 46 -5.87 -18.01 4.04
CA GLY A 46 -7.18 -17.47 3.70
C GLY A 46 -7.13 -16.16 2.90
N LEU A 47 -8.25 -15.78 2.29
CA LEU A 47 -8.37 -14.66 1.33
C LEU A 47 -7.98 -13.26 1.84
N PHE A 48 -7.68 -13.11 3.14
CA PHE A 48 -7.45 -11.80 3.75
C PHE A 48 -6.12 -11.71 4.52
N PHE A 49 -5.26 -12.73 4.47
CA PHE A 49 -4.05 -12.75 5.30
C PHE A 49 -3.02 -11.65 4.93
N TRP A 50 -3.11 -11.12 3.71
CA TRP A 50 -2.22 -10.09 3.16
C TRP A 50 -2.76 -8.66 3.31
N TYR A 51 -3.84 -8.46 4.06
CA TYR A 51 -4.45 -7.15 4.26
C TYR A 51 -3.60 -6.32 5.22
N TRP A 52 -2.66 -5.55 4.67
CA TRP A 52 -2.02 -4.43 5.33
C TRP A 52 -2.82 -3.14 5.07
N THR A 53 -2.71 -2.17 5.98
CA THR A 53 -3.52 -0.95 5.96
C THR A 53 -2.78 0.21 5.32
N LEU A 54 -3.49 0.96 4.48
CA LEU A 54 -3.08 2.25 3.95
C LEU A 54 -4.01 3.33 4.50
N SER A 55 -3.46 4.35 5.14
CA SER A 55 -4.15 5.61 5.39
C SER A 55 -3.53 6.72 4.56
N ALA A 56 -4.33 7.72 4.18
CA ALA A 56 -3.83 8.89 3.48
C ALA A 56 -4.51 10.16 3.99
N SER A 57 -3.75 11.24 4.10
CA SER A 57 -4.27 12.58 4.33
C SER A 57 -3.43 13.61 3.59
N ASP A 58 -3.98 14.80 3.33
CA ASP A 58 -3.23 15.90 2.72
C ASP A 58 -3.08 17.11 3.67
N ASP A 59 -2.29 18.09 3.25
CA ASP A 59 -2.08 19.35 3.97
C ASP A 59 -3.20 20.38 3.79
N ALA A 60 -4.19 20.09 2.94
CA ALA A 60 -5.46 20.83 2.87
C ALA A 60 -6.49 20.34 3.91
N GLY A 61 -6.18 19.26 4.65
CA GLY A 61 -7.02 18.70 5.70
C GLY A 61 -7.99 17.62 5.22
N THR A 62 -7.82 17.09 4.00
CA THR A 62 -8.60 15.95 3.51
C THR A 62 -8.04 14.67 4.10
N GLU A 63 -8.91 13.88 4.73
CA GLU A 63 -8.64 12.48 5.08
C GLU A 63 -9.25 11.59 4.00
N TYR A 64 -8.45 10.71 3.43
CA TYR A 64 -8.91 9.79 2.41
C TYR A 64 -9.23 8.44 3.05
N ALA A 65 -10.38 7.89 2.70
CA ALA A 65 -10.80 6.57 3.15
C ALA A 65 -10.07 5.49 2.34
N GLY A 66 -8.78 5.35 2.60
CA GLY A 66 -7.91 4.34 1.99
C GLY A 66 -8.62 3.00 2.01
N ASN A 67 -8.80 2.41 0.83
CA ASN A 67 -9.58 1.18 0.77
C ASN A 67 -8.66 0.02 1.15
N ASP A 68 -8.99 -0.65 2.25
CA ASP A 68 -8.31 -1.87 2.68
C ASP A 68 -8.49 -3.02 1.66
N SER A 69 -9.18 -2.80 0.54
CA SER A 69 -9.49 -3.79 -0.51
C SER A 69 -8.53 -3.88 -1.72
N GLY A 70 -7.30 -3.36 -1.65
CA GLY A 70 -6.36 -3.42 -2.78
C GLY A 70 -5.55 -4.71 -2.83
N ALA A 71 -6.04 -5.73 -3.53
CA ALA A 71 -5.26 -6.91 -3.90
C ALA A 71 -5.66 -7.40 -5.29
N PHE A 72 -4.79 -7.19 -6.28
CA PHE A 72 -4.89 -7.91 -7.54
C PHE A 72 -3.68 -8.81 -7.70
N ALA A 73 -3.82 -10.00 -7.12
CA ALA A 73 -2.92 -11.12 -7.33
C ALA A 73 -3.13 -11.68 -8.73
N SER A 74 -2.14 -11.57 -9.60
CA SER A 74 -2.00 -12.56 -10.66
C SER A 74 -0.53 -12.89 -10.85
N GLY A 75 -0.19 -14.15 -10.54
CA GLY A 75 1.17 -14.70 -10.61
C GLY A 75 1.94 -14.53 -9.31
N GLY A 76 1.85 -15.53 -8.42
CA GLY A 76 2.83 -15.70 -7.35
C GLY A 76 4.22 -16.04 -7.91
N GLY A 77 5.26 -15.88 -7.10
CA GLY A 77 6.66 -16.10 -7.52
C GLY A 77 7.59 -15.00 -7.03
N GLU A 78 8.40 -14.42 -7.92
CA GLU A 78 9.43 -13.44 -7.55
C GLU A 78 8.87 -12.12 -7.01
N ALA A 79 7.79 -11.61 -7.61
CA ALA A 79 7.05 -10.45 -7.11
C ALA A 79 5.60 -10.42 -7.63
N THR A 80 4.68 -9.84 -6.86
CA THR A 80 3.29 -9.61 -7.30
C THR A 80 2.96 -8.12 -7.19
N HIS A 81 2.50 -7.52 -8.28
CA HIS A 81 2.11 -6.11 -8.35
C HIS A 81 0.69 -5.90 -7.83
N GLY A 82 0.48 -4.83 -7.07
CA GLY A 82 -0.84 -4.43 -6.57
C GLY A 82 -1.08 -2.93 -6.66
N VAL A 83 -2.35 -2.55 -6.52
CA VAL A 83 -2.80 -1.16 -6.49
C VAL A 83 -3.73 -0.96 -5.30
N ARG A 84 -3.59 0.18 -4.61
CA ARG A 84 -4.46 0.62 -3.51
C ARG A 84 -5.11 1.94 -3.89
N ASP A 85 -6.43 1.97 -3.86
CA ASP A 85 -7.19 3.22 -3.98
C ASP A 85 -7.09 3.99 -2.66
N LEU A 86 -6.71 5.27 -2.74
CA LEU A 86 -6.64 6.16 -1.59
C LEU A 86 -8.05 6.56 -1.10
N GLY A 87 -9.08 6.46 -1.94
CA GLY A 87 -10.47 6.74 -1.57
C GLY A 87 -10.99 8.09 -2.05
N GLY A 88 -10.32 8.72 -3.02
CA GLY A 88 -10.77 9.98 -3.61
C GLY A 88 -9.68 10.70 -4.41
N ALA A 89 -10.10 11.75 -5.12
CA ALA A 89 -9.21 12.63 -5.86
C ALA A 89 -8.50 13.60 -4.91
N VAL A 90 -7.20 13.81 -5.14
CA VAL A 90 -6.41 14.77 -4.36
C VAL A 90 -6.71 16.19 -4.84
N PRO A 91 -7.12 17.13 -3.97
CA PRO A 91 -7.37 18.52 -4.35
C PRO A 91 -6.11 19.15 -4.96
N GLY A 92 -6.28 19.91 -6.04
CA GLY A 92 -5.16 20.66 -6.66
C GLY A 92 -4.60 21.81 -5.79
N THR A 93 -5.14 22.01 -4.59
CA THR A 93 -4.64 22.95 -3.58
C THR A 93 -3.73 22.27 -2.54
N ALA A 94 -3.64 20.94 -2.56
CA ALA A 94 -2.73 20.20 -1.69
C ALA A 94 -1.32 20.20 -2.29
N ASP A 95 -0.33 20.48 -1.47
CA ASP A 95 1.08 20.42 -1.86
C ASP A 95 1.75 19.13 -1.36
N ARG A 96 1.11 18.45 -0.39
CA ARG A 96 1.68 17.26 0.26
C ARG A 96 0.62 16.21 0.54
N LEU A 97 1.04 14.96 0.36
CA LEU A 97 0.27 13.79 0.75
C LEU A 97 1.05 12.99 1.80
N LEU A 98 0.38 12.67 2.89
CA LEU A 98 0.88 11.84 3.96
C LEU A 98 0.28 10.44 3.82
N LEU A 99 1.13 9.46 3.54
CA LEU A 99 0.73 8.05 3.45
C LEU A 99 1.15 7.33 4.73
N GLY A 100 0.19 6.77 5.45
CA GLY A 100 0.41 5.94 6.63
C GLY A 100 0.24 4.46 6.29
N PHE A 101 1.07 3.64 6.91
CA PHE A 101 1.09 2.19 6.69
C PHE A 101 0.91 1.47 8.02
N ALA A 102 0.19 0.36 8.01
CA ALA A 102 0.20 -0.60 9.12
C ALA A 102 0.37 -2.03 8.59
N PRO A 103 1.12 -2.89 9.32
CA PRO A 103 1.21 -4.31 9.00
C PRO A 103 -0.17 -4.98 9.06
N ALA A 104 -0.26 -6.17 8.49
CA ALA A 104 -1.47 -6.98 8.55
C ALA A 104 -1.95 -7.20 10.00
N GLU A 105 -3.26 -7.33 10.17
CA GLU A 105 -3.85 -7.52 11.50
C GLU A 105 -3.22 -8.72 12.23
N GLY A 106 -2.82 -8.52 13.49
CA GLY A 106 -2.16 -9.55 14.30
C GLY A 106 -0.70 -9.82 13.94
N TRP A 107 -0.14 -9.12 12.94
CA TRP A 107 1.26 -9.25 12.56
C TRP A 107 2.15 -8.16 13.18
N SER A 108 3.36 -8.55 13.58
CA SER A 108 4.41 -7.63 14.05
C SER A 108 5.66 -7.86 13.21
N PRO A 109 6.07 -6.90 12.36
CA PRO A 109 7.23 -7.08 11.50
C PRO A 109 8.50 -7.37 12.31
N PRO A 110 9.31 -8.38 11.92
CA PRO A 110 10.51 -8.78 12.65
C PRO A 110 11.66 -7.78 12.51
N ALA A 111 11.59 -6.91 11.50
CA ALA A 111 12.57 -5.86 11.23
C ALA A 111 11.90 -4.47 11.23
N LEU A 112 12.72 -3.42 11.14
CA LEU A 112 12.23 -2.06 10.94
C LEU A 112 11.40 -1.97 9.66
N TRP A 113 10.32 -1.20 9.72
CA TRP A 113 9.36 -1.01 8.64
C TRP A 113 8.94 0.45 8.56
N CYS A 114 8.51 0.90 7.38
CA CYS A 114 8.16 2.30 7.13
C CYS A 114 6.71 2.56 7.54
N ARG A 115 6.52 3.39 8.56
CA ARG A 115 5.18 3.72 9.08
C ARG A 115 4.48 4.80 8.30
N GLN A 116 5.27 5.70 7.71
CA GLN A 116 4.74 6.91 7.12
C GLN A 116 5.70 7.44 6.06
N VAL A 117 5.13 7.92 4.96
CA VAL A 117 5.83 8.59 3.88
C VAL A 117 5.13 9.91 3.59
N GLU A 118 5.91 10.98 3.46
CA GLU A 118 5.43 12.26 2.93
C GLU A 118 5.82 12.35 1.45
N VAL A 119 4.84 12.64 0.60
CA VAL A 119 4.99 12.78 -0.85
C VAL A 119 4.67 14.21 -1.23
N ALA A 120 5.64 14.91 -1.82
CA ALA A 120 5.39 16.22 -2.43
C ALA A 120 4.57 16.05 -3.71
N LEU A 121 3.51 16.83 -3.85
CA LEU A 121 2.64 16.86 -5.02
C LEU A 121 3.21 17.84 -6.06
N PRO A 122 2.96 17.59 -7.36
CA PRO A 122 3.48 18.40 -8.45
C PRO A 122 2.86 19.80 -8.55
#